data_AF-A0A3M0Y4T0-F1
#
_entry.id   AF-A0A3M0Y4T0-F1
#
_cell.length_a   1.000
_cell.length_b   1.000
_cell.length_c   1.000
_cell.angle_alpha   90.00
_cell.angle_beta   90.00
_cell.angle_gamma   90.00
#
_symmetry.space_group_name_H-M   'P 1'
#
loop_
_entity.id
_entity.type
_entity.pdbx_description
1 polymer ?
#
loop_
_entity_poly.entity_id
_entity_poly.type
_entity_poly.pdbx_seq_one_letter_code
_entity_poly.pdbx_strand_id
1 'polypeptide(L)'
;MPTRRERKEIRRAMGEVEELLAGGAEKMRVLERLDELEQMLRSAGALPTGALYQDFYRLKERLNGDAAENSSAGEPGFSSPKREYCGLANGVRVNVKAVYDHIFIMRYYASRRKRSHGLKLSWRFNRAGRLELIDALLYPKRKSVGLSKIFAEEEEWAVARATRLERMPWEMDLFNPRLPRFPLQKQYEIVMKEGHELAREIYVAGERGSLLPAGKLYGSQRALTEIVRDADAMHIISRAAKLSPRVFVEQGAELKRNNRLLRVEYRVCSS
;
A
#
# COMPACT_ATOMS: atom_id res chain seq x y z
N MET A 1 -10.11 -27.50 -0.70
CA MET A 1 -10.85 -27.28 -1.96
C MET A 1 -12.33 -27.49 -1.64
N PRO A 2 -13.19 -26.47 -1.82
CA PRO A 2 -14.58 -26.52 -1.38
C PRO A 2 -15.41 -27.48 -2.22
N THR A 3 -16.22 -28.28 -1.53
CA THR A 3 -17.21 -29.22 -2.08
C THR A 3 -18.32 -28.48 -2.83
N ARG A 4 -19.05 -29.19 -3.71
CA ARG A 4 -20.16 -28.61 -4.48
C ARG A 4 -21.24 -27.97 -3.59
N ARG A 5 -21.47 -28.54 -2.41
CA ARG A 5 -22.43 -28.01 -1.42
C ARG A 5 -21.93 -26.71 -0.80
N GLU A 6 -20.69 -26.69 -0.31
CA GLU A 6 -20.06 -25.49 0.26
C GLU A 6 -19.99 -24.35 -0.76
N ARG A 7 -19.67 -24.63 -2.02
CA ARG A 7 -19.68 -23.61 -3.09
C ARG A 7 -21.06 -22.97 -3.28
N LYS A 8 -22.13 -23.77 -3.18
CA LYS A 8 -23.50 -23.28 -3.31
C LYS A 8 -23.90 -22.42 -2.11
N GLU A 9 -23.51 -22.83 -0.90
CA GLU A 9 -23.75 -22.08 0.34
C GLU A 9 -22.98 -20.75 0.35
N ILE A 10 -21.71 -20.75 -0.05
CA ILE A 10 -20.90 -19.52 -0.15
C ILE A 10 -21.48 -18.55 -1.18
N ARG A 11 -21.88 -19.03 -2.37
CA ARG A 11 -22.49 -18.16 -3.39
C ARG A 11 -23.83 -17.58 -2.95
N ARG A 12 -24.62 -18.34 -2.20
CA ARG A 12 -25.85 -17.82 -1.60
C ARG A 12 -25.54 -16.71 -0.60
N ALA A 13 -24.59 -16.94 0.30
CA ALA A 13 -24.17 -15.93 1.26
C ALA A 13 -23.58 -14.67 0.60
N MET A 14 -22.87 -14.82 -0.52
CA MET A 14 -22.45 -13.70 -1.37
C MET A 14 -23.64 -12.91 -1.91
N GLY A 15 -24.65 -13.58 -2.46
CA GLY A 15 -25.87 -12.92 -2.95
C GLY A 15 -26.61 -12.15 -1.85
N GLU A 16 -26.67 -12.70 -0.64
CA GLU A 16 -27.25 -12.00 0.52
C GLU A 16 -26.47 -10.71 0.87
N VAL A 17 -25.14 -10.72 0.75
CA VAL A 17 -24.32 -9.50 0.92
C VAL A 17 -24.58 -8.51 -0.21
N GLU A 18 -24.72 -8.97 -1.46
CA GLU A 18 -25.05 -8.10 -2.60
C GLU A 18 -26.41 -7.42 -2.44
N GLU A 19 -27.42 -8.14 -1.95
CA GLU A 19 -28.75 -7.59 -1.65
C GLU A 19 -28.69 -6.55 -0.52
N LEU A 20 -27.92 -6.82 0.54
CA LEU A 20 -27.71 -5.86 1.62
C LEU A 20 -27.01 -4.58 1.12
N LEU A 21 -26.02 -4.72 0.24
CA LEU A 21 -25.34 -3.58 -0.39
C LEU A 21 -26.30 -2.77 -1.27
N ALA A 22 -27.10 -3.43 -2.11
CA ALA A 22 -28.04 -2.77 -3.01
C ALA A 22 -29.22 -2.11 -2.26
N GLY A 23 -29.63 -2.69 -1.12
CA GLY A 23 -30.69 -2.17 -0.27
C GLY A 23 -30.26 -1.03 0.66
N GLY A 24 -29.01 -0.57 0.60
CA GLY A 24 -28.50 0.49 1.46
C GLY A 24 -28.44 0.10 2.94
N ALA A 25 -28.21 -1.17 3.26
CA ALA A 25 -28.12 -1.65 4.63
C ALA A 25 -26.99 -0.93 5.41
N GLU A 26 -27.13 -0.83 6.73
CA GLU A 26 -26.11 -0.23 7.59
C GLU A 26 -24.74 -0.89 7.38
N LYS A 27 -23.70 -0.07 7.16
CA LYS A 27 -22.34 -0.52 6.85
C LYS A 27 -21.80 -1.57 7.82
N MET A 28 -22.12 -1.44 9.11
CA MET A 28 -21.71 -2.40 10.14
C MET A 28 -22.30 -3.80 9.90
N ARG A 29 -23.57 -3.88 9.52
CA ARG A 29 -24.25 -5.15 9.22
C ARG A 29 -23.65 -5.85 7.99
N VAL A 30 -23.22 -5.07 6.99
CA VAL A 30 -22.55 -5.62 5.80
C VAL A 30 -21.15 -6.12 6.14
N LEU A 31 -20.41 -5.40 6.99
CA LEU A 31 -19.08 -5.80 7.45
C LEU A 31 -19.12 -7.11 8.24
N GLU A 32 -20.06 -7.26 9.18
CA GLU A 32 -20.25 -8.50 9.93
C GLU A 32 -20.50 -9.69 9.00
N ARG A 33 -21.35 -9.50 7.98
CA ARG A 33 -21.66 -10.55 7.02
C ARG A 33 -20.48 -10.90 6.11
N LEU A 34 -19.64 -9.92 5.74
CA LEU A 34 -18.41 -10.16 4.99
C LEU A 34 -17.37 -10.92 5.82
N ASP A 35 -17.26 -10.65 7.12
CA ASP A 35 -16.34 -11.38 8.00
C ASP A 35 -16.77 -12.85 8.17
N GLU A 36 -18.07 -13.11 8.31
CA GLU A 36 -18.65 -14.46 8.30
C GLU A 36 -18.36 -15.19 6.98
N LEU A 37 -18.54 -14.50 5.86
CA LEU A 37 -18.27 -15.03 4.52
C LEU A 37 -16.78 -15.35 4.32
N GLU A 38 -15.88 -14.51 4.86
CA GLU A 38 -14.44 -14.76 4.85
C GLU A 38 -14.08 -16.00 5.68
N GLN A 39 -14.73 -16.20 6.83
CA GLN A 39 -14.57 -17.42 7.63
C GLN A 39 -15.08 -18.66 6.90
N MET A 40 -16.23 -18.59 6.23
CA MET A 40 -16.77 -19.69 5.43
C MET A 40 -15.84 -20.10 4.29
N LEU A 41 -15.25 -19.13 3.59
CA LEU A 41 -14.27 -19.39 2.54
C LEU A 41 -13.03 -20.11 3.09
N ARG A 42 -12.54 -19.69 4.26
CA ARG A 42 -11.38 -20.31 4.91
C ARG A 42 -11.67 -21.71 5.42
N SER A 43 -12.81 -21.93 6.07
CA SER A 43 -13.19 -23.24 6.61
C SER A 43 -13.43 -24.28 5.50
N ALA A 44 -13.99 -23.86 4.37
CA ALA A 44 -14.17 -24.71 3.19
C ALA A 44 -12.86 -24.96 2.41
N GLY A 45 -11.73 -24.39 2.87
CA GLY A 45 -10.44 -24.48 2.19
C GLY A 45 -10.50 -23.95 0.76
N ALA A 46 -11.28 -22.88 0.54
CA ALA A 46 -11.24 -22.13 -0.70
C ALA A 46 -9.86 -21.51 -0.85
N LEU A 47 -9.25 -21.72 -2.01
CA LEU A 47 -7.98 -21.08 -2.30
C LEU A 47 -8.22 -19.58 -2.43
N PRO A 48 -7.39 -18.73 -1.79
CA PRO A 48 -7.42 -17.28 -1.99
C PRO A 48 -7.30 -16.88 -3.48
N THR A 49 -6.71 -17.76 -4.29
CA THR A 49 -6.49 -17.64 -5.73
C THR A 49 -7.70 -18.08 -6.58
N GLY A 50 -8.71 -18.71 -5.96
CA GLY A 50 -9.84 -19.29 -6.66
C GLY A 50 -10.97 -18.29 -6.91
N ALA A 51 -11.76 -18.52 -7.97
CA ALA A 51 -12.88 -17.65 -8.37
C ALA A 51 -13.83 -17.28 -7.21
N LEU A 52 -14.11 -18.23 -6.31
CA LEU A 52 -14.93 -18.00 -5.12
C LEU A 52 -14.36 -16.96 -4.15
N TYR A 53 -13.03 -16.87 -4.01
CA TYR A 53 -12.41 -15.87 -3.15
C TYR A 53 -12.31 -14.52 -3.88
N GLN A 54 -12.17 -14.53 -5.21
CA GLN A 54 -12.19 -13.31 -6.03
C GLN A 54 -13.56 -12.62 -6.01
N ASP A 55 -14.66 -13.38 -6.13
CA ASP A 55 -16.02 -12.86 -6.04
C ASP A 55 -16.26 -12.17 -4.68
N PHE A 56 -15.72 -12.74 -3.60
CA PHE A 56 -15.74 -12.15 -2.26
C PHE A 56 -14.99 -10.82 -2.18
N TYR A 57 -13.82 -10.74 -2.81
CA TYR A 57 -13.05 -9.49 -2.82
C TYR A 57 -13.78 -8.37 -3.57
N ARG A 58 -14.40 -8.66 -4.72
CA ARG A 58 -15.22 -7.67 -5.45
C ARG A 58 -16.37 -7.12 -4.60
N LEU A 59 -17.01 -8.00 -3.82
CA LEU A 59 -18.03 -7.64 -2.84
C LEU A 59 -17.49 -6.70 -1.76
N LYS A 60 -16.31 -6.99 -1.22
CA LYS A 60 -15.61 -6.15 -0.24
C LYS A 60 -15.19 -4.79 -0.83
N GLU A 61 -14.81 -4.74 -2.10
CA GLU A 61 -14.50 -3.50 -2.81
C GLU A 61 -15.73 -2.61 -3.02
N ARG A 62 -16.89 -3.20 -3.35
CA ARG A 62 -18.17 -2.49 -3.47
C ARG A 62 -18.58 -1.82 -2.17
N LEU A 63 -18.45 -2.51 -1.03
CA LEU A 63 -18.73 -1.91 0.29
C LEU A 63 -17.83 -0.71 0.60
N ASN A 64 -16.59 -0.73 0.11
CA ASN A 64 -15.64 0.36 0.29
C ASN A 64 -15.86 1.55 -0.67
N GLY A 65 -16.92 1.49 -1.49
CA GLY A 65 -17.32 2.54 -2.42
C GLY A 65 -16.52 2.60 -3.72
N ASP A 66 -15.67 1.60 -4.00
CA ASP A 66 -14.71 1.68 -5.10
C ASP A 66 -15.21 1.03 -6.41
N ALA A 67 -16.44 0.47 -6.48
CA ALA A 67 -16.84 -0.34 -7.64
C ALA A 67 -18.23 -0.09 -8.29
N ALA A 68 -19.08 0.85 -7.86
CA ALA A 68 -20.36 1.04 -8.60
C ALA A 68 -21.10 2.40 -8.52
N GLU A 69 -20.80 3.33 -7.61
CA GLU A 69 -21.65 4.53 -7.43
C GLU A 69 -21.03 5.88 -7.81
N ASN A 70 -19.93 5.91 -8.57
CA ASN A 70 -19.43 7.18 -9.16
C ASN A 70 -18.82 7.02 -10.55
N SER A 71 -19.46 6.26 -11.43
CA SER A 71 -19.17 6.28 -12.89
C SER A 71 -19.64 7.58 -13.58
N SER A 72 -19.67 8.70 -12.84
CA SER A 72 -19.88 10.07 -13.33
C SER A 72 -18.84 11.07 -12.77
N ALA A 73 -17.99 10.65 -11.82
CA ALA A 73 -16.75 11.36 -11.49
C ALA A 73 -15.60 10.53 -12.07
N GLY A 74 -15.27 10.78 -13.35
CA GLY A 74 -14.31 9.99 -14.11
C GLY A 74 -13.02 9.74 -13.33
N GLU A 75 -12.51 8.51 -13.39
CA GLU A 75 -11.17 8.21 -12.89
C GLU A 75 -10.19 9.28 -13.41
N PRO A 76 -9.25 9.76 -12.58
CA PRO A 76 -8.34 10.80 -13.01
C PRO A 76 -7.61 10.33 -14.28
N GLY A 77 -7.49 11.19 -15.27
CA GLY A 77 -6.83 10.83 -16.53
C GLY A 77 -5.33 10.52 -16.38
N PHE A 78 -4.73 10.83 -15.22
CA PHE A 78 -3.29 10.70 -14.95
C PHE A 78 -2.40 11.36 -16.03
N SER A 79 -2.93 12.39 -16.68
CA SER A 79 -2.25 13.14 -17.76
C SER A 79 -1.39 14.28 -17.23
N SER A 80 -1.53 14.61 -15.95
CA SER A 80 -0.89 15.77 -15.35
C SER A 80 0.65 15.59 -15.29
N PRO A 81 1.44 16.62 -15.62
CA PRO A 81 2.91 16.54 -15.67
C PRO A 81 3.51 16.31 -14.29
N LYS A 82 4.76 15.85 -14.20
CA LYS A 82 5.46 15.63 -12.91
C LYS A 82 5.27 16.79 -11.92
N ARG A 83 4.84 16.49 -10.68
CA ARG A 83 4.65 17.45 -9.57
C ARG A 83 5.38 16.96 -8.32
N GLU A 84 5.91 17.90 -7.55
CA GLU A 84 6.61 17.61 -6.30
C GLU A 84 6.06 18.48 -5.17
N TYR A 85 5.77 17.86 -4.03
CA TYR A 85 5.16 18.45 -2.85
C TYR A 85 6.05 18.20 -1.63
N CYS A 86 6.16 19.18 -0.74
CA CYS A 86 6.96 19.06 0.48
C CYS A 86 6.24 19.72 1.66
N GLY A 87 6.21 19.04 2.81
CA GLY A 87 5.56 19.55 4.00
C GLY A 87 5.62 18.58 5.17
N LEU A 88 4.80 18.83 6.17
CA LEU A 88 4.65 17.97 7.33
C LEU A 88 3.30 17.28 7.30
N ALA A 89 3.30 15.95 7.47
CA ALA A 89 2.13 15.17 7.81
C ALA A 89 2.37 14.61 9.21
N ASN A 90 1.46 14.86 10.16
CA ASN A 90 1.60 14.42 11.56
C ASN A 90 2.95 14.81 12.21
N GLY A 91 3.45 16.02 11.92
CA GLY A 91 4.75 16.50 12.41
C GLY A 91 5.98 15.88 11.73
N VAL A 92 5.79 14.95 10.80
CA VAL A 92 6.86 14.30 10.05
C VAL A 92 7.04 14.98 8.70
N ARG A 93 8.28 15.39 8.38
CA ARG A 93 8.59 15.95 7.07
C ARG A 93 8.59 14.86 5.99
N VAL A 94 7.75 15.05 4.98
CA VAL A 94 7.62 14.15 3.82
C VAL A 94 7.77 14.94 2.52
N ASN A 95 8.31 14.28 1.50
CA ASN A 95 8.26 14.76 0.13
C ASN A 95 7.41 13.78 -0.68
N VAL A 96 6.44 14.29 -1.42
CA VAL A 96 5.58 13.49 -2.30
C VAL A 96 5.84 13.94 -3.72
N LYS A 97 6.03 12.99 -4.64
CA LYS A 97 6.24 13.28 -6.05
C LYS A 97 5.25 12.46 -6.87
N ALA A 98 4.36 13.15 -7.57
CA ALA A 98 3.43 12.54 -8.53
C ALA A 98 4.08 12.55 -9.92
N VAL A 99 4.10 11.40 -10.59
CA VAL A 99 4.67 11.21 -11.92
C VAL A 99 3.68 10.37 -12.72
N TYR A 100 2.87 11.03 -13.56
CA TYR A 100 1.78 10.39 -14.30
C TYR A 100 0.87 9.61 -13.35
N ASP A 101 0.94 8.29 -13.44
CA ASP A 101 0.16 7.29 -12.73
C ASP A 101 0.84 6.68 -11.49
N HIS A 102 1.94 7.30 -11.06
CA HIS A 102 2.71 6.87 -9.90
C HIS A 102 2.88 7.97 -8.88
N ILE A 103 2.96 7.57 -7.62
CA ILE A 103 3.39 8.43 -6.52
C ILE A 103 4.63 7.88 -5.85
N PHE A 104 5.56 8.78 -5.55
CA PHE A 104 6.71 8.53 -4.70
C PHE A 104 6.51 9.28 -3.38
N ILE A 105 6.36 8.56 -2.28
CA ILE A 105 6.45 9.14 -0.93
C ILE A 105 7.87 8.94 -0.44
N MET A 106 8.49 10.01 0.05
CA MET A 106 9.90 10.00 0.46
C MET A 106 10.08 10.63 1.84
N ARG A 107 10.88 9.97 2.67
CA ARG A 107 11.23 10.43 4.02
C ARG A 107 12.74 10.38 4.25
N TYR A 108 13.27 11.41 4.90
CA TYR A 108 14.68 11.49 5.26
C TYR A 108 14.87 11.26 6.76
N TYR A 109 15.81 10.37 7.10
CA TYR A 109 16.21 10.02 8.45
C TYR A 109 17.66 10.47 8.64
N ALA A 110 17.86 11.49 9.47
CA ALA A 110 19.17 12.03 9.75
C ALA A 110 19.84 11.31 10.94
N SER A 111 21.14 11.06 10.85
CA SER A 111 21.89 10.60 12.03
C SER A 111 22.02 11.72 13.05
N ARG A 112 21.66 11.43 14.32
CA ARG A 112 21.90 12.35 15.44
C ARG A 112 23.39 12.52 15.75
N ARG A 113 24.23 11.54 15.38
CA ARG A 113 25.66 11.51 15.69
C ARG A 113 26.52 12.18 14.63
N LYS A 114 26.11 12.11 13.35
CA LYS A 114 26.86 12.69 12.22
C LYS A 114 25.91 13.39 11.26
N ARG A 115 25.89 14.72 11.27
CA ARG A 115 24.99 15.54 10.42
C ARG A 115 25.08 15.25 8.92
N SER A 116 26.21 14.76 8.44
CA SER A 116 26.43 14.38 7.02
C SER A 116 25.91 12.99 6.66
N HIS A 117 25.52 12.18 7.65
CA HIS A 117 25.01 10.83 7.44
C HIS A 117 23.50 10.80 7.57
N GLY A 118 22.87 10.04 6.69
CA GLY A 118 21.43 9.92 6.65
C GLY A 118 20.96 8.88 5.66
N LEU A 119 19.69 8.56 5.76
CA LEU A 119 18.99 7.61 4.92
C LEU A 119 17.77 8.34 4.36
N LYS A 120 17.61 8.35 3.04
CA LYS A 120 16.33 8.71 2.42
C LYS A 120 15.66 7.43 1.92
N LEU A 121 14.46 7.15 2.43
CA LEU A 121 13.61 6.08 1.91
C LEU A 121 12.60 6.64 0.92
N SER A 122 12.31 5.87 -0.12
CA SER A 122 11.34 6.18 -1.15
C SER A 122 10.45 4.98 -1.40
N TRP A 123 9.14 5.19 -1.37
CA TRP A 123 8.11 4.20 -1.68
C TRP A 123 7.36 4.66 -2.93
N ARG A 124 7.41 3.84 -3.98
CA ARG A 124 6.66 4.06 -5.22
C ARG A 124 5.36 3.28 -5.19
N PHE A 125 4.25 3.97 -5.39
CA PHE A 125 2.91 3.43 -5.52
C PHE A 125 2.37 3.63 -6.94
N ASN A 126 1.58 2.67 -7.42
CA ASN A 126 0.84 2.79 -8.69
C ASN A 126 -0.61 3.26 -8.48
N ARG A 127 -1.40 3.34 -9.56
CA ARG A 127 -2.83 3.73 -9.55
C ARG A 127 -3.69 2.99 -8.54
N ALA A 128 -3.35 1.74 -8.25
CA ALA A 128 -4.08 0.90 -7.30
C ALA A 128 -3.64 1.12 -5.85
N GLY A 129 -2.68 2.01 -5.60
CA GLY A 129 -2.09 2.23 -4.27
C GLY A 129 -1.15 1.11 -3.82
N ARG A 130 -0.77 0.19 -4.72
CA ARG A 130 0.16 -0.92 -4.41
C ARG A 130 1.60 -0.44 -4.55
N LEU A 131 2.48 -0.99 -3.73
CA LEU A 131 3.92 -0.72 -3.87
C LEU A 131 4.44 -1.40 -5.14
N GLU A 132 5.37 -0.73 -5.82
CA GLU A 132 6.11 -1.29 -6.94
C GLU A 132 7.63 -1.25 -6.73
N LEU A 133 8.08 -0.28 -5.95
CA LEU A 133 9.50 -0.09 -5.70
C LEU A 133 9.71 0.53 -4.33
N ILE A 134 10.72 0.02 -3.63
CA ILE A 134 11.26 0.63 -2.43
C ILE A 134 12.75 0.81 -2.63
N ASP A 135 13.20 2.04 -2.52
CA ASP A 135 14.59 2.42 -2.66
C ASP A 135 15.10 3.18 -1.44
N ALA A 136 16.39 3.03 -1.18
CA ALA A 136 17.14 3.81 -0.22
C ALA A 136 18.21 4.65 -0.93
N LEU A 137 18.43 5.87 -0.44
CA LEU A 137 19.58 6.69 -0.80
C LEU A 137 20.40 6.98 0.46
N LEU A 138 21.66 6.54 0.44
CA LEU A 138 22.56 6.55 1.58
C LEU A 138 23.49 7.77 1.54
N TYR A 139 23.52 8.57 2.59
CA TYR A 139 24.38 9.74 2.73
C TYR A 139 25.56 9.45 3.68
N PRO A 140 26.75 10.05 3.43
CA PRO A 140 27.02 11.09 2.42
C PRO A 140 27.35 10.54 1.02
N LYS A 141 27.54 9.22 0.88
CA LYS A 141 27.99 8.58 -0.37
C LYS A 141 27.04 8.79 -1.57
N ARG A 142 25.80 9.23 -1.30
CA ARG A 142 24.69 9.34 -2.27
C ARG A 142 24.51 8.06 -3.09
N LYS A 143 24.76 6.91 -2.45
CA LYS A 143 24.57 5.59 -3.09
C LYS A 143 23.10 5.24 -3.04
N SER A 144 22.49 5.04 -4.21
CA SER A 144 21.14 4.47 -4.31
C SER A 144 21.22 2.95 -4.19
N VAL A 145 20.29 2.37 -3.42
CA VAL A 145 20.18 0.94 -3.16
C VAL A 145 18.71 0.57 -3.36
N GLY A 146 18.45 -0.33 -4.31
CA GLY A 146 17.12 -0.92 -4.47
C GLY A 146 16.87 -1.93 -3.37
N LEU A 147 15.84 -1.72 -2.54
CA LEU A 147 15.53 -2.66 -1.45
C LEU A 147 14.62 -3.77 -1.95
N SER A 148 13.57 -3.40 -2.68
CA SER A 148 12.54 -4.33 -3.16
C SER A 148 11.91 -3.81 -4.44
N LYS A 149 11.77 -4.68 -5.44
CA LYS A 149 10.88 -4.45 -6.58
C LYS A 149 9.67 -5.35 -6.44
N ILE A 150 8.48 -4.77 -6.47
CA ILE A 150 7.22 -5.46 -6.26
C ILE A 150 6.49 -5.50 -7.62
N PHE A 151 6.08 -6.69 -7.99
CA PHE A 151 5.35 -7.01 -9.21
C PHE A 151 3.97 -7.48 -8.79
N ALA A 152 2.95 -6.72 -9.18
CA ALA A 152 1.58 -7.20 -9.08
C ALA A 152 1.43 -8.49 -9.89
N GLU A 153 0.77 -9.50 -9.32
CA GLU A 153 0.30 -10.62 -10.12
C GLU A 153 -1.01 -10.19 -10.79
N GLU A 154 -1.09 -10.32 -12.12
CA GLU A 154 -2.25 -9.87 -12.90
C GLU A 154 -3.53 -10.65 -12.54
N GLU A 155 -3.38 -11.89 -12.07
CA GLU A 155 -4.50 -12.77 -11.72
C GLU A 155 -5.04 -12.53 -10.29
N GLU A 156 -4.28 -11.88 -9.41
CA GLU A 156 -4.64 -11.68 -7.99
C GLU A 156 -4.30 -10.25 -7.52
N TRP A 157 -5.26 -9.32 -7.57
CA TRP A 157 -4.99 -7.92 -7.21
C TRP A 157 -4.37 -7.73 -5.82
N ALA A 158 -4.84 -8.52 -4.85
CA ALA A 158 -4.39 -8.49 -3.46
C ALA A 158 -3.02 -9.15 -3.24
N VAL A 159 -2.46 -9.82 -4.25
CA VAL A 159 -1.19 -10.53 -4.15
C VAL A 159 -0.18 -9.92 -5.12
N ALA A 160 1.06 -9.81 -4.65
CA ALA A 160 2.16 -9.35 -5.44
C ALA A 160 3.41 -10.17 -5.11
N ARG A 161 4.29 -10.38 -6.08
CA ARG A 161 5.63 -10.92 -5.83
C ARG A 161 6.60 -9.78 -5.65
N ALA A 162 7.42 -9.86 -4.62
CA ALA A 162 8.51 -8.94 -4.39
C ALA A 162 9.84 -9.66 -4.60
N THR A 163 10.64 -9.13 -5.52
CA THR A 163 12.03 -9.53 -5.68
C THR A 163 12.89 -8.65 -4.78
N ARG A 164 13.60 -9.30 -3.85
CA ARG A 164 14.71 -8.65 -3.17
C ARG A 164 15.79 -8.28 -4.18
N LEU A 165 16.13 -7.00 -4.27
CA LEU A 165 17.21 -6.52 -5.11
C LEU A 165 18.54 -6.50 -4.36
N GLU A 166 18.55 -5.96 -3.14
CA GLU A 166 19.73 -5.95 -2.28
C GLU A 166 19.39 -6.29 -0.83
N ARG A 167 20.42 -6.67 -0.05
CA ARG A 167 20.30 -6.79 1.41
C ARG A 167 20.04 -5.40 2.00
N MET A 168 19.18 -5.32 3.01
CA MET A 168 18.94 -4.09 3.77
C MET A 168 20.28 -3.48 4.24
N PRO A 169 20.60 -2.23 3.86
CA PRO A 169 21.83 -1.58 4.26
C PRO A 169 21.83 -1.33 5.78
N TRP A 170 23.01 -1.22 6.38
CA TRP A 170 23.12 -1.06 7.84
C TRP A 170 22.51 0.28 8.31
N GLU A 171 22.52 1.30 7.45
CA GLU A 171 21.91 2.62 7.67
C GLU A 171 20.38 2.57 7.87
N MET A 172 19.73 1.41 7.62
CA MET A 172 18.34 1.18 7.99
C MET A 172 18.11 1.25 9.51
N ASP A 173 19.18 1.22 10.32
CA ASP A 173 19.13 1.52 11.75
C ASP A 173 18.62 2.94 12.06
N LEU A 174 18.83 3.90 11.16
CA LEU A 174 18.31 5.27 11.26
C LEU A 174 16.79 5.32 11.09
N PHE A 175 16.24 4.40 10.31
CA PHE A 175 14.80 4.22 10.17
C PHE A 175 14.23 3.45 11.37
N ASN A 176 14.80 2.29 11.68
CA ASN A 176 14.38 1.46 12.79
C ASN A 176 15.59 0.70 13.38
N PRO A 177 16.09 1.07 14.57
CA PRO A 177 17.26 0.43 15.18
C PRO A 177 17.08 -1.05 15.50
N ARG A 178 15.84 -1.52 15.60
CA ARG A 178 15.51 -2.92 15.88
C ARG A 178 15.41 -3.76 14.61
N LEU A 179 15.40 -3.13 13.41
CA LEU A 179 15.21 -3.82 12.14
C LEU A 179 16.13 -5.04 11.96
N PRO A 180 17.45 -4.96 12.24
CA PRO A 180 18.36 -6.09 12.03
C PRO A 180 18.06 -7.32 12.91
N ARG A 181 17.29 -7.15 13.99
CA ARG A 181 16.94 -8.23 14.93
C ARG A 181 15.76 -9.08 14.46
N PHE A 182 14.99 -8.58 13.50
CA PHE A 182 13.82 -9.30 13.00
C PHE A 182 14.19 -10.28 11.87
N PRO A 183 13.42 -11.36 11.68
CA PRO A 183 13.54 -12.19 10.48
C PRO A 183 13.35 -11.36 9.21
N LEU A 184 13.99 -11.75 8.11
CA LEU A 184 14.01 -11.01 6.84
C LEU A 184 12.60 -10.58 6.38
N GLN A 185 11.65 -11.52 6.36
CA GLN A 185 10.24 -11.28 6.06
C GLN A 185 9.68 -10.09 6.83
N LYS A 186 9.91 -10.07 8.15
CA LYS A 186 9.40 -9.04 9.04
C LYS A 186 10.10 -7.70 8.82
N GLN A 187 11.38 -7.70 8.45
CA GLN A 187 12.09 -6.47 8.07
C GLN A 187 11.42 -5.81 6.86
N TYR A 188 11.16 -6.58 5.80
CA TYR A 188 10.47 -6.07 4.60
C TYR A 188 9.04 -5.65 4.91
N GLU A 189 8.30 -6.43 5.71
CA GLU A 189 6.95 -6.06 6.12
C GLU A 189 6.93 -4.71 6.84
N ILE A 190 7.84 -4.46 7.78
CA ILE A 190 7.95 -3.19 8.50
C ILE A 190 8.22 -2.04 7.53
N VAL A 191 9.19 -2.20 6.61
CA VAL A 191 9.54 -1.16 5.65
C VAL A 191 8.40 -0.89 4.67
N MET A 192 7.71 -1.92 4.19
CA MET A 192 6.54 -1.76 3.31
C MET A 192 5.38 -1.07 4.03
N LYS A 193 5.09 -1.48 5.27
CA LYS A 193 4.02 -0.89 6.09
C LYS A 193 4.24 0.60 6.35
N GLU A 194 5.47 1.02 6.66
CA GLU A 194 5.81 2.43 6.84
C GLU A 194 5.36 3.29 5.65
N GLY A 195 5.58 2.83 4.41
CA GLY A 195 5.15 3.57 3.23
C GLY A 195 3.63 3.78 3.17
N HIS A 196 2.86 2.74 3.47
CA HIS A 196 1.39 2.82 3.52
C HIS A 196 0.89 3.64 4.72
N GLU A 197 1.59 3.59 5.86
CA GLU A 197 1.31 4.40 7.03
C GLU A 197 1.54 5.89 6.72
N LEU A 198 2.65 6.25 6.06
CA LEU A 198 2.87 7.62 5.59
C LEU A 198 1.79 8.07 4.60
N ALA A 199 1.37 7.21 3.68
CA ALA A 199 0.24 7.53 2.79
C ALA A 199 -1.04 7.80 3.58
N ARG A 200 -1.33 6.99 4.61
CA ARG A 200 -2.46 7.19 5.53
C ARG A 200 -2.36 8.48 6.31
N GLU A 201 -1.20 8.80 6.86
CA GLU A 201 -0.98 10.05 7.58
C GLU A 201 -1.21 11.27 6.68
N ILE A 202 -0.72 11.23 5.44
CA ILE A 202 -0.94 12.29 4.45
C ILE A 202 -2.43 12.40 4.11
N TYR A 203 -3.10 11.27 3.83
CA TYR A 203 -4.53 11.25 3.50
C TYR A 203 -5.38 11.84 4.63
N VAL A 204 -5.23 11.32 5.85
CA VAL A 204 -6.00 11.76 7.02
C VAL A 204 -5.71 13.23 7.36
N ALA A 205 -4.45 13.66 7.27
CA ALA A 205 -4.11 15.06 7.49
C ALA A 205 -4.66 15.98 6.39
N GLY A 206 -4.72 15.51 5.14
CA GLY A 206 -5.34 16.21 4.02
C GLY A 206 -6.83 16.44 4.25
N GLU A 207 -7.56 15.36 4.58
CA GLU A 207 -9.01 15.41 4.88
C GLU A 207 -9.32 16.32 6.06
N ARG A 208 -8.44 16.38 7.07
CA ARG A 208 -8.60 17.23 8.26
C ARG A 208 -8.06 18.65 8.08
N GLY A 209 -7.46 18.98 6.94
CA GLY A 209 -6.80 20.26 6.73
C GLY A 209 -5.61 20.53 7.67
N SER A 210 -4.97 19.48 8.21
CA SER A 210 -3.88 19.57 9.20
C SER A 210 -2.48 19.35 8.60
N LEU A 211 -2.36 19.26 7.28
CA LEU A 211 -1.08 19.33 6.59
C LEU A 211 -0.42 20.69 6.84
N LEU A 212 0.89 20.69 7.07
CA LEU A 212 1.65 21.93 7.28
C LEU A 212 2.68 22.13 6.16
N PRO A 213 2.98 23.38 5.79
CA PRO A 213 4.04 23.66 4.83
C PRO A 213 5.41 23.26 5.39
N ALA A 214 6.35 22.94 4.50
CA ALA A 214 7.75 22.85 4.89
C ALA A 214 8.31 24.28 5.01
N GLY A 215 9.13 24.55 6.02
CA GLY A 215 9.72 25.88 6.19
C GLY A 215 10.56 26.35 4.98
N LYS A 216 11.24 25.43 4.28
CA LYS A 216 11.98 25.73 3.04
C LYS A 216 11.65 24.70 1.97
N LEU A 217 11.16 25.19 0.83
CA LEU A 217 10.94 24.47 -0.42
C LEU A 217 12.16 24.62 -1.34
N TYR A 218 12.40 23.65 -2.22
CA TYR A 218 13.53 23.66 -3.16
C TYR A 218 13.06 23.45 -4.60
N GLY A 219 13.65 24.19 -5.54
CA GLY A 219 13.36 24.02 -6.97
C GLY A 219 11.88 24.22 -7.29
N SER A 220 11.26 23.24 -7.95
CA SER A 220 9.84 23.26 -8.35
C SER A 220 8.90 22.67 -7.30
N GLN A 221 9.34 22.52 -6.04
CA GLN A 221 8.51 21.96 -4.97
C GLN A 221 7.37 22.92 -4.58
N ARG A 222 6.18 22.36 -4.48
CA ARG A 222 4.98 23.00 -3.93
C ARG A 222 4.79 22.65 -2.46
N ALA A 223 3.96 23.40 -1.74
CA ALA A 223 3.63 23.05 -0.37
C ALA A 223 2.79 21.75 -0.35
N LEU A 224 3.02 20.88 0.63
CA LEU A 224 2.23 19.65 0.77
C LEU A 224 0.73 19.93 0.96
N THR A 225 0.37 21.06 1.54
CA THR A 225 -1.02 21.51 1.66
C THR A 225 -1.74 21.63 0.32
N GLU A 226 -1.02 21.85 -0.78
CA GLU A 226 -1.61 21.94 -2.13
C GLU A 226 -1.97 20.56 -2.72
N ILE A 227 -1.45 19.46 -2.15
CA ILE A 227 -1.67 18.11 -2.69
C ILE A 227 -3.14 17.72 -2.65
N VAL A 228 -3.93 18.26 -1.71
CA VAL A 228 -5.37 17.98 -1.58
C VAL A 228 -6.18 18.40 -2.82
N ARG A 229 -5.64 19.31 -3.64
CA ARG A 229 -6.25 19.75 -4.90
C ARG A 229 -5.78 18.94 -6.11
N ASP A 230 -4.79 18.06 -5.93
CA ASP A 230 -4.27 17.19 -6.97
C ASP A 230 -5.03 15.85 -6.95
N ALA A 231 -6.07 15.76 -7.78
CA ALA A 231 -6.94 14.59 -7.83
C ALA A 231 -6.18 13.29 -8.16
N ASP A 232 -5.23 13.33 -9.12
CA ASP A 232 -4.41 12.17 -9.48
C ASP A 232 -3.61 11.68 -8.25
N ALA A 233 -2.98 12.62 -7.54
CA ALA A 233 -2.15 12.30 -6.40
C ALA A 233 -2.96 11.77 -5.22
N MET A 234 -4.06 12.45 -4.88
CA MET A 234 -4.92 12.06 -3.77
C MET A 234 -5.63 10.74 -4.02
N HIS A 235 -5.94 10.42 -5.29
CA HIS A 235 -6.48 9.11 -5.65
C HIS A 235 -5.51 7.97 -5.32
N ILE A 236 -4.22 8.11 -5.67
CA ILE A 236 -3.22 7.07 -5.36
C ILE A 236 -2.97 7.01 -3.85
N ILE A 237 -2.86 8.17 -3.19
CA ILE A 237 -2.63 8.26 -1.74
C ILE A 237 -3.77 7.62 -0.95
N SER A 238 -5.03 7.88 -1.32
CA SER A 238 -6.19 7.32 -0.63
C SER A 238 -6.24 5.80 -0.76
N ARG A 239 -5.99 5.26 -1.96
CA ARG A 239 -5.89 3.81 -2.18
C ARG A 239 -4.73 3.21 -1.38
N ALA A 240 -3.55 3.82 -1.42
CA ALA A 240 -2.41 3.36 -0.64
C ALA A 240 -2.69 3.38 0.88
N ALA A 241 -3.37 4.40 1.39
CA ALA A 241 -3.73 4.55 2.80
C ALA A 241 -4.64 3.42 3.33
N LYS A 242 -5.50 2.88 2.45
CA LYS A 242 -6.42 1.77 2.75
C LYS A 242 -5.73 0.40 2.76
N LEU A 243 -4.47 0.28 2.34
CA LEU A 243 -3.79 -1.00 2.24
C LEU A 243 -2.83 -1.26 3.41
N SER A 244 -2.70 -2.54 3.78
CA SER A 244 -1.69 -3.02 4.71
C SER A 244 -1.01 -4.27 4.15
N PRO A 245 0.28 -4.20 3.81
CA PRO A 245 1.01 -5.34 3.29
C PRO A 245 1.37 -6.34 4.39
N ARG A 246 1.32 -7.63 4.05
CA ARG A 246 1.95 -8.73 4.77
C ARG A 246 2.94 -9.40 3.83
N VAL A 247 4.10 -9.73 4.34
CA VAL A 247 5.15 -10.35 3.54
C VAL A 247 5.30 -11.80 3.97
N PHE A 248 5.55 -12.70 3.04
CA PHE A 248 5.79 -14.12 3.25
C PHE A 248 7.06 -14.52 2.48
N VAL A 249 7.78 -15.52 2.98
CA VAL A 249 8.91 -16.12 2.25
C VAL A 249 8.37 -17.28 1.43
N GLU A 250 8.53 -17.24 0.12
CA GLU A 250 8.19 -18.40 -0.72
C GLU A 250 9.23 -19.52 -0.50
N GLN A 251 8.76 -20.71 -0.19
CA GLN A 251 9.59 -21.91 -0.16
C GLN A 251 9.56 -22.56 -1.54
N GLY A 252 10.73 -22.86 -2.12
CA GLY A 252 10.84 -23.71 -3.32
C GLY A 252 11.50 -23.10 -4.56
N ALA A 253 11.90 -21.83 -4.55
CA ALA A 253 12.67 -21.30 -5.67
C ALA A 253 14.18 -21.48 -5.40
N GLU A 254 14.83 -22.35 -6.19
CA GLU A 254 16.29 -22.37 -6.40
C GLU A 254 16.76 -21.03 -6.99
N LEU A 255 16.75 -19.99 -6.16
CA LEU A 255 17.23 -18.68 -6.56
C LEU A 255 18.70 -18.57 -6.16
N LYS A 256 19.53 -18.37 -7.18
CA LYS A 256 20.96 -18.06 -7.06
C LYS A 256 21.19 -17.11 -5.89
N ARG A 257 22.04 -17.55 -4.96
CA ARG A 257 22.50 -17.05 -3.64
C ARG A 257 22.05 -15.69 -3.06
N ASN A 258 21.53 -14.71 -3.80
CA ASN A 258 21.25 -13.37 -3.28
C ASN A 258 19.84 -12.80 -3.51
N ASN A 259 18.94 -13.42 -4.28
CA ASN A 259 17.62 -12.85 -4.56
C ASN A 259 16.50 -13.80 -4.11
N ARG A 260 16.07 -13.75 -2.84
CA ARG A 260 14.88 -14.49 -2.41
C ARG A 260 13.63 -13.80 -2.93
N LEU A 261 12.71 -14.57 -3.51
CA LEU A 261 11.34 -14.13 -3.78
C LEU A 261 10.57 -14.04 -2.45
N LEU A 262 9.83 -12.95 -2.32
CA LEU A 262 8.89 -12.71 -1.23
C LEU A 262 7.50 -12.62 -1.84
N ARG A 263 6.51 -13.26 -1.22
CA ARG A 263 5.10 -13.02 -1.55
C ARG A 263 4.58 -11.89 -0.68
N VAL A 264 3.90 -10.93 -1.27
CA VAL A 264 3.27 -9.81 -0.58
C VAL A 264 1.76 -9.96 -0.73
N GLU A 265 1.04 -9.97 0.38
CA GLU A 265 -0.42 -9.95 0.38
C GLU A 265 -0.90 -8.64 0.99
N TYR A 266 -1.78 -7.95 0.28
CA TYR A 266 -2.41 -6.71 0.71
C TYR A 266 -3.73 -7.00 1.39
N ARG A 267 -3.93 -6.40 2.57
CA ARG A 267 -5.22 -6.37 3.25
C ARG A 267 -5.78 -4.96 3.18
N VAL A 268 -7.07 -4.85 2.92
CA VAL A 268 -7.79 -3.58 3.06
C VAL A 268 -8.02 -3.33 4.55
N CYS A 269 -7.58 -2.19 5.04
CA CYS A 269 -7.85 -1.71 6.38
C CYS A 269 -9.23 -1.05 6.42
N SER A 270 -10.06 -1.43 7.38
CA SER A 270 -11.25 -0.68 7.75
C SER A 270 -10.81 0.67 8.32
N SER A 271 -11.20 1.75 7.64
CA SER A 271 -11.08 3.14 8.11
C SER A 271 -12.15 3.47 9.13
#